data_AF-A0AB35X880-F1
#
_entry.id   AF-A0AB35X880-F1
#
_cell.length_a   1.000
_cell.length_b   1.000
_cell.length_c   1.000
_cell.angle_alpha   90.00
_cell.angle_beta   90.00
_cell.angle_gamma   90.00
#
_symmetry.space_group_name_H-M   'P 1'
#
loop_
_entity.id
_entity.type
_entity.pdbx_description
1 polymer ?
#
loop_
_entity_poly.entity_id
_entity_poly.type
_entity_poly.pdbx_seq_one_letter_code
_entity_poly.pdbx_strand_id
1 'polypeptide(L)' 'MNNVGHLYEADKNLKRHYRENYPTNSMNPGIGKTSKFKYWGEKTDV' A
#
# COMPACT_ATOMS: atom_id res chain seq x y z
N MET A 1 7.36 2.37 16.42
CA MET A 1 6.66 2.95 15.25
C MET A 1 5.28 2.33 15.18
N ASN A 2 4.23 3.10 15.47
CA ASN A 2 2.85 2.61 15.44
C ASN A 2 2.39 2.56 13.98
N ASN A 3 2.53 1.41 13.31
CA ASN A 3 1.98 1.21 11.96
C ASN A 3 0.45 0.99 12.04
N VAL A 4 -0.27 1.98 12.57
CA VAL A 4 -1.74 2.01 12.66
C VAL A 4 -2.40 1.86 11.28
N GLY A 5 -1.68 2.18 10.21
CA GLY A 5 -2.16 2.13 8.83
C GLY A 5 -2.55 0.74 8.34
N HIS A 6 -2.18 -0.38 8.99
CA HIS A 6 -2.62 -1.72 8.56
C HIS A 6 -3.96 -2.17 9.18
N LEU A 7 -4.47 -1.45 10.17
CA LEU A 7 -5.70 -1.83 10.88
C LEU A 7 -6.95 -1.60 10.03
N TYR A 8 -6.91 -0.56 9.18
CA TYR A 8 -8.05 -0.13 8.38
C TYR A 8 -7.74 -0.16 6.89
N GLU A 9 -8.76 -0.42 6.09
CA GLU A 9 -8.64 -0.27 4.64
C GLU A 9 -8.54 1.21 4.29
N ALA A 10 -7.55 1.57 3.48
CA ALA A 10 -7.44 2.92 2.97
C ALA A 10 -8.56 3.20 1.96
N ASP A 11 -9.22 4.35 2.09
CA ASP A 11 -10.14 4.84 1.06
C ASP A 11 -9.40 5.07 -0.28
N LYS A 12 -10.16 5.15 -1.38
CA LYS A 12 -9.64 5.41 -2.73
C LYS A 12 -8.73 6.64 -2.79
N ASN A 13 -9.10 7.72 -2.10
CA ASN A 13 -8.27 8.94 -2.08
C ASN A 13 -6.94 8.71 -1.38
N LEU A 14 -6.96 7.98 -0.26
CA LEU A 14 -5.76 7.66 0.51
C LEU A 14 -4.85 6.68 -0.23
N LYS A 15 -5.43 5.69 -0.92
CA LYS A 15 -4.70 4.79 -1.83
C LYS A 15 -4.02 5.56 -2.97
N ARG A 16 -4.70 6.56 -3.56
CA ARG A 16 -4.09 7.43 -4.59
C ARG A 16 -2.92 8.22 -4.02
N HIS A 17 -3.11 8.84 -2.87
CA HIS A 17 -2.06 9.59 -2.17
C HIS A 17 -0.82 8.73 -1.87
N TYR A 18 -1.01 7.47 -1.43
CA TYR A 18 0.11 6.56 -1.22
C TYR A 18 0.84 6.21 -2.52
N ARG A 19 0.13 6.00 -3.64
CA ARG A 19 0.76 5.73 -4.94
C ARG A 19 1.54 6.92 -5.48
N GLU A 20 1.04 8.14 -5.28
CA GLU A 20 1.71 9.38 -5.69
C GLU A 20 3.00 9.62 -4.89
N ASN A 21 2.97 9.42 -3.57
CA ASN A 21 4.14 9.64 -2.71
C ASN A 21 5.17 8.49 -2.78
N TYR A 22 4.69 7.25 -2.95
CA TYR A 22 5.52 6.05 -2.92
C TYR A 22 5.35 5.22 -4.20
N PRO A 23 5.74 5.73 -5.37
CA PRO A 23 5.46 5.09 -6.66
C PRO A 23 6.02 3.65 -6.76
N THR A 24 7.09 3.34 -6.04
CA THR A 24 7.70 2.00 -6.01
C THR A 24 7.20 1.11 -4.89
N ASN A 25 6.31 1.60 -4.02
CA ASN A 25 5.81 0.91 -2.83
C ASN A 25 6.94 0.42 -1.89
N SER A 26 8.06 1.16 -1.84
CA SER A 26 9.24 0.77 -1.03
C SER A 26 9.15 1.24 0.42
N MET A 27 8.28 2.21 0.71
CA MET A 27 8.07 2.75 2.05
C MET A 27 6.69 2.31 2.55
N ASN A 28 6.66 1.44 3.56
CA ASN A 28 5.47 0.80 4.14
C ASN A 28 4.60 -0.03 3.15
N PRO A 29 5.16 -1.09 2.54
CA PRO A 29 4.37 -2.01 1.73
C PRO A 29 3.17 -2.56 2.51
N GLY A 30 1.99 -2.52 1.88
CA GLY A 30 0.74 -3.05 2.46
C GLY A 30 -0.02 -2.10 3.38
N ILE A 31 0.39 -0.82 3.46
CA ILE A 31 -0.35 0.19 4.23
C ILE A 31 -1.79 0.31 3.74
N GLY A 32 -2.76 0.43 4.64
CA GLY A 32 -4.16 0.59 4.27
C GLY A 32 -4.75 -0.61 3.54
N LYS A 33 -4.24 -1.82 3.80
CA LYS A 33 -4.56 -3.05 3.04
C LYS A 33 -4.30 -2.93 1.53
N THR A 34 -3.27 -2.18 1.15
CA THR A 34 -2.80 -2.12 -0.25
C THR A 34 -1.84 -3.27 -0.58
N SER A 35 -1.32 -3.30 -1.81
CA SER A 35 -0.31 -4.28 -2.20
C SER A 35 0.93 -4.21 -1.30
N LYS A 36 1.50 -5.38 -1.00
CA LYS A 36 2.80 -5.53 -0.33
C LYS A 36 3.97 -5.70 -1.32
N PHE A 37 3.68 -5.75 -2.61
CA PHE A 37 4.68 -5.97 -3.66
C PHE A 37 5.22 -4.64 -4.17
N LYS A 38 6.47 -4.66 -4.65
CA LYS A 38 7.07 -3.51 -5.32
C LYS A 38 6.22 -3.07 -6.50
N TYR A 39 6.23 -1.76 -6.77
CA TYR A 39 5.46 -1.15 -7.85
C TYR A 39 3.96 -1.49 -7.82
N TRP A 40 3.42 -1.74 -6.63
CA TRP A 40 1.99 -2.03 -6.42
C TRP A 40 1.48 -3.28 -7.14
N GLY A 41 2.38 -4.22 -7.49
CA GLY A 41 2.01 -5.47 -8.16
C GLY A 41 1.09 -6.34 -7.31
N GLU A 42 0.46 -7.35 -7.92
CA GLU A 42 -0.41 -8.29 -7.22
C GLU A 42 0.23 -9.67 -7.20
N LYS A 43 -0.18 -10.51 -6.25
CA LYS A 43 0.27 -11.90 -6.22
C LYS A 43 -0.36 -12.59 -7.42
N THR A 44 0.46 -12.98 -8.39
CA THR A 44 0.05 -13.96 -9.40
C THR A 44 0.04 -15.33 -8.72
N ASP A 45 -1.14 -15.79 -8.32
CA ASP A 45 -1.35 -17.18 -7.96
C ASP A 45 -1.35 -17.99 -9.26
N VAL A 46 -0.17 -18.53 -9.60
CA VAL A 46 0.02 -19.55 -10.65
C VAL A 46 -0.32 -20.94 -10.12
#